data_AF-A0A2E4PFE8-F1
#
_entry.id   AF-A0A2E4PFE8-F1
#
_cell.length_a   1.000
_cell.length_b   1.000
_cell.length_c   1.000
_cell.angle_alpha   90.00
_cell.angle_beta   90.00
_cell.angle_gamma   90.00
#
_symmetry.space_group_name_H-M   'P 1'
#
loop_
_entity.id
_entity.type
_entity.pdbx_description
1 polymer ?
#
loop_
_entity_poly.entity_id
_entity_poly.type
_entity_poly.pdbx_seq_one_letter_code
_entity_poly.pdbx_strand_id
1 'polypeptide(L)'
;MGATSFFLHEWFLGEEYNELKVLLKKAYVFHGIFSLSIIIVFRLVAKIKSVFPQLGFIYMGLLVFKIMVFTMMFLPQLMGDQIISRFYRGSILIPIAIFLILEVVFVTKILRGK
;
A
#
# COMPACT_ATOMS: atom_id res chain seq x y z
N MET A 1 2.99 -1.64 -12.98
CA MET A 1 2.22 -2.43 -12.00
C MET A 1 1.37 -1.53 -11.09
N GLY A 2 1.95 -0.67 -10.24
CA GLY A 2 1.16 0.27 -9.40
C GLY A 2 0.34 1.30 -10.21
N ALA A 3 1.01 2.12 -11.03
CA ALA A 3 0.34 3.13 -11.87
C ALA A 3 -0.62 2.51 -12.90
N THR A 4 -0.22 1.41 -13.54
CA THR A 4 -1.09 0.66 -14.48
C THR A 4 -2.34 0.13 -13.80
N SER A 5 -2.23 -0.32 -12.54
CA SER A 5 -3.41 -0.73 -11.78
C SER A 5 -4.31 0.45 -11.40
N PHE A 6 -3.74 1.60 -11.04
CA PHE A 6 -4.53 2.80 -10.77
C PHE A 6 -5.38 3.20 -11.99
N PHE A 7 -4.78 3.28 -13.18
CA PHE A 7 -5.51 3.64 -14.40
C PHE A 7 -6.59 2.61 -14.77
N LEU A 8 -6.32 1.31 -14.60
CA LEU A 8 -7.33 0.27 -14.82
C LEU A 8 -8.49 0.39 -13.84
N HIS A 9 -8.18 0.68 -12.57
CA HIS A 9 -9.19 0.83 -11.53
C HIS A 9 -10.03 2.10 -11.75
N GLU A 10 -9.40 3.21 -12.18
CA GLU A 10 -10.09 4.44 -12.54
C GLU A 10 -11.00 4.26 -13.76
N TRP A 11 -10.53 3.55 -14.79
CA TRP A 11 -11.33 3.23 -15.97
C TRP A 11 -12.58 2.40 -15.62
N PHE A 12 -12.46 1.44 -14.71
CA PHE A 12 -13.58 0.59 -14.26
C PHE A 12 -14.64 1.37 -13.46
N LEU A 13 -14.25 2.44 -12.75
CA LEU A 13 -15.16 3.21 -11.90
C LEU A 13 -16.03 4.23 -12.66
N GLY A 14 -15.76 4.50 -13.95
CA GLY A 14 -16.54 5.46 -14.76
C GLY A 14 -16.52 6.90 -14.22
N GLU A 15 -17.25 7.84 -14.85
CA GLU A 15 -17.27 9.26 -14.43
C GLU A 15 -18.17 9.57 -13.22
N GLU A 16 -19.01 8.62 -12.83
CA GLU A 16 -20.11 8.84 -11.88
C GLU A 16 -19.67 8.96 -10.41
N TYR A 17 -18.43 8.57 -10.08
CA TYR A 17 -17.92 8.47 -8.71
C TYR A 17 -16.67 9.32 -8.45
N ASN A 18 -16.76 10.63 -8.67
CA ASN A 18 -15.62 11.55 -8.59
C ASN A 18 -14.98 11.60 -7.17
N GLU A 19 -15.79 11.56 -6.11
CA GLU A 19 -15.31 11.51 -4.72
C GLU A 19 -14.50 10.22 -4.43
N LEU A 20 -14.97 9.09 -4.97
CA LEU A 20 -14.29 7.80 -4.83
C LEU A 20 -12.97 7.80 -5.59
N LYS A 21 -12.89 8.38 -6.80
CA LYS A 21 -11.64 8.52 -7.56
C LYS A 21 -10.59 9.28 -6.76
N VAL A 22 -10.97 10.39 -6.13
CA VAL A 22 -10.06 11.19 -5.28
C VAL A 22 -9.56 10.37 -4.09
N LEU A 23 -10.43 9.63 -3.43
CA LEU A 23 -10.08 8.78 -2.30
C LEU A 23 -9.16 7.62 -2.72
N LEU A 24 -9.47 7.00 -3.85
CA LEU A 24 -8.68 5.93 -4.43
C LEU A 24 -7.29 6.42 -4.81
N LYS A 25 -7.18 7.59 -5.43
CA LYS A 25 -5.89 8.24 -5.72
C LYS A 25 -5.07 8.45 -4.45
N LYS A 26 -5.69 8.94 -3.36
CA LYS A 26 -5.02 9.08 -2.06
C LYS A 26 -4.49 7.73 -1.55
N ALA A 27 -5.28 6.66 -1.65
CA ALA A 27 -4.87 5.32 -1.23
C ALA A 27 -3.69 4.77 -2.07
N TYR A 28 -3.75 4.89 -3.40
CA TYR A 28 -2.63 4.49 -4.27
C TYR A 28 -1.35 5.29 -4.00
N VAL A 29 -1.47 6.60 -3.80
CA VAL A 29 -0.31 7.46 -3.48
C VAL A 29 0.28 7.08 -2.12
N PHE A 30 -0.55 6.90 -1.10
CA PHE A 30 -0.11 6.48 0.23
C PHE A 30 0.69 5.16 0.16
N HIS A 31 0.10 4.11 -0.42
CA HIS A 31 0.77 2.82 -0.50
C HIS A 31 2.01 2.85 -1.40
N GLY A 32 1.97 3.59 -2.51
CA GLY A 32 3.09 3.73 -3.41
C GLY A 32 4.30 4.40 -2.75
N ILE A 33 4.09 5.54 -2.08
CA ILE A 33 5.15 6.26 -1.37
C ILE A 33 5.70 5.40 -0.21
N PHE A 34 4.81 4.81 0.59
CA PHE A 34 5.21 3.99 1.72
C PHE A 34 6.03 2.76 1.28
N SER A 35 5.57 2.02 0.27
CA SER A 35 6.28 0.86 -0.28
C SER A 35 7.62 1.23 -0.90
N LEU A 36 7.68 2.32 -1.65
CA LEU A 36 8.94 2.80 -2.22
C LEU A 36 9.94 3.16 -1.11
N SER A 37 9.46 3.80 -0.05
CA SER A 37 10.27 4.18 1.11
C SER A 37 10.84 2.94 1.82
N ILE A 38 10.01 1.91 2.04
CA ILE A 38 10.48 0.61 2.58
C ILE A 38 11.56 0.03 1.70
N ILE A 39 11.34 -0.07 0.38
CA ILE A 39 12.29 -0.69 -0.54
C ILE A 39 13.64 0.04 -0.53
N ILE A 40 13.63 1.39 -0.52
CA ILE A 40 14.85 2.20 -0.47
C ILE A 40 15.58 1.98 0.86
N VAL A 41 14.87 2.09 1.99
CA VAL A 41 15.46 1.92 3.33
C VAL A 41 16.02 0.51 3.49
N PHE A 42 15.28 -0.53 3.09
CA PHE A 42 15.73 -1.92 3.16
C PHE A 42 16.97 -2.14 2.31
N ARG A 43 17.05 -1.56 1.11
CA ARG A 43 18.23 -1.69 0.25
C ARG A 43 19.48 -1.05 0.87
N LEU A 44 19.32 0.04 1.63
CA LEU A 44 20.42 0.71 2.33
C LEU A 44 20.82 -0.10 3.58
N VAL A 45 19.86 -0.44 4.43
CA VAL A 45 20.07 -1.11 5.72
C VAL A 45 20.53 -2.56 5.54
N ALA A 46 20.13 -3.25 4.47
CA ALA A 46 20.60 -4.61 4.17
C ALA A 46 22.12 -4.73 4.01
N LYS A 47 22.83 -3.62 3.77
CA LYS A 47 24.29 -3.61 3.74
C LYS A 47 24.92 -3.82 5.13
N ILE A 48 24.21 -3.45 6.19
CA ILE A 48 24.66 -3.53 7.58
C ILE A 48 24.52 -4.98 8.09
N LYS A 49 25.65 -5.65 8.35
CA LYS A 49 25.69 -7.09 8.71
C LYS A 49 24.91 -7.44 9.99
N SER A 50 24.93 -6.57 11.00
CA SER A 50 24.23 -6.81 12.26
C SER A 50 22.71 -6.72 12.15
N VAL A 51 22.20 -5.88 11.24
CA VAL A 51 20.75 -5.64 11.06
C VAL A 51 20.14 -6.61 10.06
N PHE A 52 20.92 -7.08 9.07
CA PHE A 52 20.42 -7.95 8.00
C PHE A 52 19.60 -9.17 8.49
N PRO A 53 20.03 -9.95 9.51
CA PRO A 53 19.26 -11.10 9.99
C PRO A 53 17.88 -10.73 10.57
N GLN A 54 17.70 -9.48 11.01
CA GLN A 54 16.49 -8.99 11.65
C GLN A 54 15.52 -8.34 10.66
N LEU A 55 15.94 -8.08 9.42
CA LEU A 55 15.13 -7.33 8.44
C LEU A 55 13.79 -8.00 8.12
N GLY A 56 13.71 -9.34 8.15
CA GLY A 56 12.45 -10.05 7.98
C GLY A 56 11.45 -9.72 9.10
N PHE A 57 11.90 -9.65 10.35
CA PHE A 57 11.06 -9.29 11.49
C PHE A 57 10.67 -7.80 11.46
N ILE A 58 11.64 -6.92 11.15
CA ILE A 58 11.39 -5.48 10.98
C ILE A 58 10.33 -5.24 9.89
N TYR A 59 10.40 -6.00 8.79
CA TYR A 59 9.42 -5.90 7.71
C TYR A 59 8.01 -6.27 8.19
N MET A 60 7.85 -7.36 8.93
CA MET A 60 6.54 -7.76 9.49
C MET A 60 5.96 -6.67 10.40
N GLY A 61 6.79 -6.05 11.24
CA GLY A 61 6.36 -4.92 12.08
C GLY A 61 5.93 -3.71 11.24
N LEU A 62 6.69 -3.37 10.19
CA LEU A 62 6.34 -2.29 9.27
C LEU A 62 5.05 -2.54 8.49
N LEU A 63 4.74 -3.79 8.15
CA LEU A 63 3.47 -4.17 7.52
C LEU A 63 2.28 -3.88 8.43
N VAL A 64 2.36 -4.30 9.70
CA VAL A 64 1.32 -4.01 10.69
C VAL A 64 1.17 -2.51 10.89
N PHE A 65 2.29 -1.79 11.02
CA PHE A 65 2.28 -0.33 11.14
C PHE A 65 1.64 0.36 9.93
N LYS A 66 1.97 -0.06 8.70
CA LYS A 66 1.37 0.45 7.46
C LYS A 66 -0.14 0.32 7.44
N ILE A 67 -0.65 -0.88 7.80
CA ILE A 67 -2.08 -1.17 7.84
C ILE A 67 -2.77 -0.33 8.91
N MET A 68 -2.14 -0.16 10.08
CA MET A 68 -2.66 0.66 11.16
C MET A 68 -2.78 2.14 10.73
N VAL A 69 -1.71 2.72 10.19
CA VAL A 69 -1.71 4.12 9.71
C VAL A 69 -2.74 4.32 8.60
N PHE A 70 -2.82 3.39 7.65
CA PHE A 70 -3.82 3.44 6.60
C PHE A 70 -5.25 3.43 7.16
N THR A 71 -5.54 2.49 8.05
CA THR A 71 -6.88 2.36 8.67
C THR A 71 -7.23 3.63 9.45
N MET A 72 -6.29 4.23 10.18
CA MET A 72 -6.51 5.51 10.88
C MET A 72 -6.80 6.66 9.91
N MET A 73 -6.06 6.77 8.80
CA MET A 73 -6.25 7.82 7.79
C MET A 73 -7.57 7.71 7.03
N PHE A 74 -8.06 6.49 6.81
CA PHE A 74 -9.27 6.21 6.03
C PHE A 74 -10.46 5.78 6.90
N LEU A 75 -10.37 5.96 8.23
CA LEU A 75 -11.36 5.46 9.19
C LEU A 75 -12.79 5.97 8.88
N PRO A 76 -13.04 7.26 8.61
CA PRO A 76 -14.39 7.74 8.30
C PRO A 76 -14.98 7.09 7.04
N GLN A 77 -14.15 6.87 6.02
CA GLN A 77 -14.55 6.29 4.76
C GLN A 77 -14.76 4.77 4.86
N LEU A 78 -14.06 4.11 5.79
CA LEU A 78 -14.21 2.69 6.10
C LEU A 78 -15.42 2.42 7.01
N MET A 79 -15.64 3.25 8.04
CA MET A 79 -16.74 3.10 9.01
C MET A 79 -18.10 3.47 8.43
N GLY A 80 -18.11 4.35 7.43
CA GLY A 80 -19.28 4.52 6.58
C GLY A 80 -20.07 5.79 6.77
N ASP A 81 -19.43 6.84 7.26
CA ASP A 81 -20.00 8.17 7.47
C ASP A 81 -20.23 8.94 6.15
N GLN A 82 -20.20 8.26 5.01
CA GLN A 82 -20.26 8.84 3.66
C GLN A 82 -21.33 8.12 2.82
N ILE A 83 -21.96 8.82 1.88
CA ILE A 83 -23.02 8.33 0.97
C ILE A 83 -22.45 7.35 -0.10
N ILE A 84 -21.26 6.79 0.12
CA ILE A 84 -20.64 5.81 -0.78
C ILE A 84 -21.20 4.42 -0.44
N SER A 85 -21.70 3.71 -1.46
CA SER A 85 -22.19 2.33 -1.30
C SER A 85 -21.10 1.41 -0.72
N ARG A 86 -21.51 0.49 0.16
CA ARG A 86 -20.64 -0.46 0.87
C ARG A 86 -19.73 -1.25 -0.08
N PHE A 87 -20.22 -1.58 -1.28
CA PHE A 87 -19.45 -2.29 -2.31
C PHE A 87 -18.24 -1.45 -2.79
N TYR A 88 -18.46 -0.17 -3.05
CA TYR A 88 -17.41 0.74 -3.51
C TYR A 88 -16.42 1.11 -2.41
N ARG A 89 -16.81 1.06 -1.14
CA ARG A 89 -15.85 1.24 -0.02
C ARG A 89 -14.78 0.15 0.01
N GLY A 90 -15.15 -1.10 -0.31
CA GLY A 90 -14.20 -2.21 -0.38
C GLY A 90 -13.10 -2.00 -1.43
N SER A 91 -13.36 -1.20 -2.46
CA SER A 91 -12.38 -0.90 -3.51
C SER A 91 -11.14 -0.16 -2.99
N ILE A 92 -11.27 0.57 -1.87
CA ILE A 92 -10.16 1.29 -1.20
C ILE A 92 -9.10 0.30 -0.67
N LEU A 93 -9.46 -0.97 -0.47
CA LEU A 93 -8.54 -2.03 -0.03
C LEU A 93 -7.74 -2.66 -1.18
N ILE A 94 -8.19 -2.53 -2.43
CA ILE A 94 -7.49 -3.05 -3.62
C ILE A 94 -6.04 -2.51 -3.72
N PRO A 95 -5.80 -1.19 -3.57
CA PRO A 95 -4.44 -0.64 -3.49
C PRO A 95 -3.53 -1.36 -2.49
N ILE A 96 -4.05 -1.74 -1.31
CA ILE A 96 -3.28 -2.46 -0.29
C ILE A 96 -2.73 -3.75 -0.87
N ALA A 97 -3.59 -4.60 -1.45
CA ALA A 97 -3.20 -5.90 -1.98
C ALA A 97 -2.14 -5.78 -3.08
N ILE A 98 -2.31 -4.85 -4.02
CA ILE A 98 -1.39 -4.63 -5.12
C ILE A 98 -0.01 -4.23 -4.61
N PHE A 99 0.05 -3.23 -3.72
CA PHE A 99 1.32 -2.73 -3.21
C PHE A 99 1.98 -3.70 -2.23
N LEU A 100 1.22 -4.47 -1.44
CA LEU A 100 1.77 -5.53 -0.60
C LEU A 100 2.45 -6.62 -1.43
N ILE A 101 1.79 -7.10 -2.50
CA ILE A 101 2.39 -8.12 -3.38
C ILE A 101 3.70 -7.59 -3.99
N LEU A 102 3.68 -6.36 -4.52
CA LEU A 102 4.87 -5.74 -5.09
C LEU A 102 5.98 -5.59 -4.04
N GLU A 103 5.65 -5.09 -2.86
CA GLU A 103 6.59 -4.87 -1.76
C GLU A 103 7.25 -6.18 -1.33
N VAL A 104 6.47 -7.25 -1.13
CA VAL A 104 7.00 -8.59 -0.79
C VAL A 104 7.95 -9.09 -1.88
N VAL A 105 7.62 -8.95 -3.16
CA VAL A 105 8.50 -9.36 -4.25
C VAL A 105 9.84 -8.61 -4.22
N PHE A 106 9.84 -7.30 -3.96
CA PHE A 106 11.09 -6.53 -3.89
C PHE A 106 11.88 -6.81 -2.61
N VAL A 107 11.22 -6.88 -1.45
CA VAL A 107 11.87 -7.14 -0.17
C VAL A 107 12.49 -8.54 -0.16
N THR A 108 11.78 -9.57 -0.64
CA THR A 108 12.35 -10.93 -0.73
C THR A 108 13.57 -10.99 -1.66
N LYS A 109 13.58 -10.23 -2.77
CA LYS A 109 14.78 -10.10 -3.62
C LYS A 109 15.94 -9.44 -2.88
N ILE A 110 15.69 -8.42 -2.05
CA ILE A 110 16.73 -7.78 -1.23
C ILE A 110 17.28 -8.76 -0.20
N LEU A 111 16.42 -9.55 0.45
CA LEU A 111 16.81 -10.52 1.47
C LEU A 111 17.49 -11.78 0.90
N ARG A 112 17.27 -12.11 -0.38
CA ARG A 112 17.96 -13.21 -1.09
C ARG A 112 19.21 -12.74 -1.86
N GLY A 113 19.36 -11.42 -2.06
CA GLY A 113 20.46 -10.80 -2.82
C GLY A 113 21.74 -10.59 -2.00
N LYS A 114 21.73 -11.04 -0.75
CA LYS A 114 22.84 -11.53 0.05
C LYS A 114 22.55 -12.98 0.40
#